data_AF-W1WD13-F1
#
_entry.id   AF-W1WD13-F1
#
_cell.length_a   1.000
_cell.length_b   1.000
_cell.length_c   1.000
_cell.angle_alpha   90.00
_cell.angle_beta   90.00
_cell.angle_gamma   90.00
#
_symmetry.space_group_name_H-M   'P 1'
#
loop_
_entity.id
_entity.type
_entity.pdbx_description
1 polymer ?
#
loop_
_entity_poly.entity_id
_entity_poly.type
_entity_poly.pdbx_seq_one_letter_code
_entity_poly.pdbx_strand_id
1 'polypeptide(L)'
;QASLIMGTHREADLSLKRVKTLLNDKGYQEVITYSFVDPKVQQMIHPGVEALLLPSPISVEMSAMRLSLWTGLLATVVYNQNRQQNRVRIFESGLRFVPDTQAPLGIRQDLMLAGVICGNRYEEHWNLAKETVDFYDLKGDLESVLDLTGKLNEVEFRAEAN
;
A
#
# COMPACT_ATOMS: atom_id res chain seq x y z
N GLN A 1 -20.82 16.57 38.34
CA GLN A 1 -19.40 16.17 38.39
C GLN A 1 -19.11 15.34 37.13
N ALA A 2 -18.31 15.85 36.21
CA ALA A 2 -17.82 15.04 35.09
C ALA A 2 -16.65 14.20 35.61
N SER A 3 -16.81 12.88 35.72
CA SER A 3 -15.69 11.98 36.01
C SER A 3 -14.87 11.82 34.73
N LEU A 4 -13.65 12.34 34.75
CA LEU A 4 -12.65 12.04 33.72
C LEU A 4 -12.23 10.57 33.90
N ILE A 5 -12.87 9.68 33.16
CA ILE A 5 -12.47 8.28 33.07
C ILE A 5 -11.28 8.23 32.13
N MET A 6 -10.12 7.80 32.65
CA MET A 6 -8.92 7.61 31.83
C MET A 6 -9.19 6.48 30.84
N GLY A 7 -8.91 6.71 29.55
CA GLY A 7 -9.07 5.68 28.52
C GLY A 7 -8.15 4.49 28.77
N THR A 8 -8.51 3.33 28.25
CA THR A 8 -7.59 2.17 28.21
C THR A 8 -6.55 2.41 27.13
N HIS A 9 -5.27 2.47 27.52
CA HIS A 9 -4.14 2.61 26.59
C HIS A 9 -3.23 1.38 26.67
N ARG A 10 -2.69 0.94 25.54
CA ARG A 10 -1.71 -0.15 25.48
C ARG A 10 -0.46 0.34 24.74
N GLU A 11 0.67 0.39 25.42
CA GLU A 11 1.95 0.84 24.85
C GLU A 11 2.44 -0.07 23.72
N ALA A 12 2.09 -1.37 23.77
CA ALA A 12 2.40 -2.33 22.72
C ALA A 12 1.64 -2.10 21.40
N ASP A 13 0.68 -1.17 21.34
CA ASP A 13 -0.03 -0.86 20.10
C ASP A 13 0.81 0.05 19.20
N LEU A 14 1.26 -0.50 18.07
CA LEU A 14 1.93 0.29 17.05
C LEU A 14 0.92 1.15 16.29
N SER A 15 1.00 2.47 16.48
CA SER A 15 0.14 3.41 15.78
C SER A 15 0.44 3.43 14.28
N LEU A 16 -0.59 3.22 13.45
CA LEU A 16 -0.46 3.38 12.00
C LEU A 16 0.05 4.78 11.62
N LYS A 17 -0.32 5.82 12.38
CA LYS A 17 0.18 7.19 12.15
C LYS A 17 1.70 7.26 12.27
N ARG A 18 2.28 6.52 13.23
CA ARG A 18 3.74 6.46 13.42
C ARG A 18 4.44 5.81 12.23
N VAL A 19 3.83 4.78 11.64
CA VAL A 19 4.31 4.13 10.42
C VAL A 19 4.24 5.07 9.22
N LYS A 20 3.13 5.82 9.06
CA LYS A 20 3.01 6.85 8.01
C LYS A 20 4.08 7.93 8.15
N THR A 21 4.36 8.39 9.38
CA THR A 21 5.47 9.33 9.63
C THR A 21 6.80 8.74 9.20
N LEU A 22 7.10 7.47 9.53
CA LEU A 22 8.34 6.83 9.09
C LEU A 22 8.46 6.78 7.55
N LEU A 23 7.37 6.46 6.85
CA LEU A 23 7.36 6.45 5.38
C LEU A 23 7.58 7.85 4.80
N ASN A 24 7.01 8.90 5.41
CA ASN A 24 7.29 10.28 5.03
C ASN A 24 8.77 10.63 5.24
N ASP A 25 9.35 10.23 6.37
CA ASP A 25 10.77 10.47 6.68
C ASP A 25 11.70 9.75 5.68
N LYS A 26 11.25 8.64 5.10
CA LYS A 26 11.94 7.89 4.03
C LYS A 26 11.67 8.44 2.61
N GLY A 27 10.92 9.53 2.49
CA GLY A 27 10.67 10.20 1.21
C GLY A 27 9.53 9.60 0.39
N TYR A 28 8.54 8.97 1.04
CA TYR A 28 7.30 8.57 0.40
C TYR A 28 6.19 9.60 0.62
N GLN A 29 5.29 9.70 -0.34
CA GLN A 29 4.09 10.54 -0.27
C GLN A 29 2.83 9.69 -0.07
N GLU A 30 1.97 10.07 0.88
CA GLU A 30 0.67 9.42 1.07
C GLU A 30 -0.29 9.75 -0.08
N VAL A 31 -0.97 8.73 -0.59
CA VAL A 31 -2.07 8.85 -1.56
C VAL A 31 -3.31 8.12 -1.07
N ILE A 32 -4.48 8.51 -1.57
CA ILE A 32 -5.75 7.84 -1.31
C ILE A 32 -6.40 7.55 -2.66
N THR A 33 -6.63 6.28 -2.96
CA THR A 33 -7.23 5.85 -4.23
C THR A 33 -8.64 5.32 -4.01
N TYR A 34 -9.43 5.26 -5.09
CA TYR A 34 -10.77 4.68 -5.01
C TYR A 34 -10.70 3.19 -4.61
N SER A 35 -11.68 2.77 -3.80
CA SER A 35 -11.78 1.37 -3.36
C SER A 35 -12.32 0.43 -4.43
N PHE A 36 -12.94 0.98 -5.47
CA PHE A 36 -13.39 0.29 -6.66
C PHE A 36 -12.50 0.68 -7.85
N VAL A 37 -12.11 -0.32 -8.64
CA VAL A 37 -11.10 -0.23 -9.70
C VAL A 37 -11.57 -0.94 -10.96
N ASP A 38 -10.82 -0.77 -12.05
CA ASP A 38 -11.11 -1.44 -13.32
C ASP A 38 -10.81 -2.95 -13.18
N PRO A 39 -11.81 -3.84 -13.36
CA PRO A 39 -11.59 -5.27 -13.31
C PRO A 39 -10.55 -5.75 -14.31
N LYS A 40 -10.42 -5.10 -15.48
CA LYS A 40 -9.44 -5.50 -16.51
C LYS A 40 -8.01 -5.31 -16.02
N VAL A 41 -7.73 -4.16 -15.40
CA VAL A 41 -6.40 -3.86 -14.85
C VAL A 41 -6.13 -4.73 -13.63
N GLN A 42 -7.12 -4.91 -12.76
CA GLN A 42 -7.00 -5.79 -11.60
C GLN A 42 -6.71 -7.23 -12.02
N GLN A 43 -7.34 -7.75 -13.08
CA GLN A 43 -7.12 -9.12 -13.56
C GLN A 43 -5.70 -9.33 -14.12
N MET A 44 -5.05 -8.28 -14.64
CA MET A 44 -3.66 -8.36 -15.06
C MET A 44 -2.70 -8.49 -13.87
N ILE A 45 -3.05 -7.91 -12.72
CA ILE A 45 -2.24 -7.94 -11.49
C ILE A 45 -2.54 -9.20 -10.66
N HIS A 46 -3.81 -9.60 -10.58
CA HIS A 46 -4.30 -10.75 -9.81
C HIS A 46 -5.02 -11.73 -10.74
N PRO A 47 -4.28 -12.44 -11.62
CA PRO A 47 -4.89 -13.34 -12.58
C PRO A 47 -5.59 -14.51 -11.89
N GLY A 48 -6.83 -14.79 -12.30
CA GLY A 48 -7.61 -15.94 -11.81
C GLY A 48 -8.31 -15.72 -10.47
N VAL A 49 -8.20 -14.53 -9.87
CA VAL A 49 -8.88 -14.21 -8.60
C VAL A 49 -10.14 -13.40 -8.88
N GLU A 50 -11.30 -13.98 -8.58
CA GLU A 50 -12.58 -13.28 -8.71
C GLU A 50 -12.70 -12.16 -7.67
N ALA A 51 -13.09 -10.97 -8.11
CA ALA A 51 -13.33 -9.81 -7.26
C ALA A 51 -14.84 -9.60 -7.03
N LEU A 52 -15.19 -8.94 -5.92
CA LEU A 52 -16.57 -8.52 -5.68
C LEU A 52 -16.95 -7.39 -6.66
N LEU A 53 -17.88 -7.68 -7.57
CA LEU A 53 -18.39 -6.72 -8.55
C LEU A 53 -19.61 -5.96 -8.03
N LEU A 54 -19.67 -4.68 -8.36
CA LEU A 54 -20.79 -3.80 -8.06
C LEU A 54 -21.88 -3.97 -9.14
N PRO A 55 -23.14 -4.31 -8.78
CA PRO A 55 -24.22 -4.52 -9.76
C PRO A 55 -24.63 -3.25 -10.52
N SER A 56 -24.44 -2.07 -9.94
CA SER A 56 -24.78 -0.77 -10.54
C SER A 56 -23.67 0.24 -10.28
N PRO A 57 -22.52 0.12 -10.99
CA PRO A 57 -21.37 0.98 -10.76
C PRO A 57 -21.56 2.34 -11.45
N ILE A 58 -20.80 3.34 -11.01
CA ILE A 58 -20.77 4.68 -11.63
C ILE A 58 -20.19 4.61 -13.05
N SER A 59 -19.17 3.76 -13.25
CA SER A 59 -18.62 3.40 -14.56
C SER A 59 -18.07 1.97 -14.55
N VAL A 60 -17.84 1.37 -15.73
CA VAL A 60 -17.30 0.01 -15.84
C VAL A 60 -15.87 -0.08 -15.29
N GLU A 61 -15.10 0.99 -15.43
CA GLU A 61 -13.74 1.15 -14.89
C GLU A 61 -13.73 1.31 -13.35
N MET A 62 -14.90 1.41 -12.73
CA MET A 62 -15.11 1.55 -11.28
C MET A 62 -16.09 0.49 -10.77
N SER A 63 -16.01 -0.73 -11.31
CA SER A 63 -17.00 -1.80 -11.07
C SER A 63 -16.52 -2.93 -10.17
N ALA A 64 -15.22 -3.08 -9.92
CA ALA A 64 -14.68 -4.16 -9.09
C ALA A 64 -14.09 -3.61 -7.79
N MET A 65 -14.48 -4.18 -6.65
CA MET A 65 -13.81 -3.88 -5.39
C MET A 65 -12.34 -4.35 -5.44
N ARG A 66 -11.45 -3.54 -4.88
CA ARG A 66 -10.01 -3.81 -4.96
C ARG A 66 -9.61 -5.02 -4.11
N LEU A 67 -8.96 -6.00 -4.74
CA LEU A 67 -8.36 -7.18 -4.08
C LEU A 67 -7.07 -6.81 -3.33
N SER A 68 -6.40 -5.76 -3.78
CA SER A 68 -5.19 -5.18 -3.19
C SER A 68 -5.14 -3.68 -3.48
N LEU A 69 -4.21 -2.96 -2.85
CA LEU A 69 -3.99 -1.53 -3.14
C LEU A 69 -3.16 -1.31 -4.41
N TRP A 70 -2.57 -2.36 -5.00
CA TRP A 70 -1.64 -2.23 -6.13
C TRP A 70 -2.29 -1.66 -7.39
N THR A 71 -3.54 -2.03 -7.70
CA THR A 71 -4.25 -1.51 -8.89
C THR A 71 -4.34 0.02 -8.85
N GLY A 72 -4.72 0.59 -7.70
CA GLY A 72 -4.80 2.04 -7.51
C GLY A 72 -3.42 2.71 -7.46
N LEU A 73 -2.46 2.09 -6.76
CA LEU A 73 -1.09 2.62 -6.66
C LEU A 73 -0.39 2.69 -8.02
N LEU A 74 -0.45 1.62 -8.82
CA LEU A 74 0.14 1.57 -10.16
C LEU A 74 -0.55 2.54 -11.12
N ALA A 75 -1.88 2.64 -11.07
CA ALA A 75 -2.61 3.66 -11.82
C ALA A 75 -2.16 5.08 -11.46
N THR A 76 -1.87 5.33 -10.18
CA THR A 76 -1.36 6.62 -9.70
C THR A 76 0.06 6.91 -10.21
N VAL A 77 0.92 5.88 -10.27
CA VAL A 77 2.26 6.01 -10.88
C VAL A 77 2.13 6.41 -12.36
N VAL A 78 1.33 5.67 -13.13
CA VAL A 78 1.10 5.95 -14.57
C VAL A 78 0.52 7.35 -14.76
N TYR A 79 -0.43 7.77 -13.92
CA TYR A 79 -1.02 9.10 -13.96
C TYR A 79 0.03 10.22 -13.84
N ASN A 80 1.03 10.04 -12.98
CA ASN A 80 2.13 10.99 -12.76
C ASN A 80 3.20 10.90 -13.86
N GLN A 81 3.54 9.69 -14.31
CA GLN A 81 4.48 9.50 -15.42
C GLN A 81 3.96 10.12 -16.72
N ASN A 82 2.66 10.05 -16.99
CA ASN A 82 2.00 10.75 -18.10
C ASN A 82 2.09 12.29 -17.98
N ARG A 83 2.46 12.82 -16.82
CA ARG A 83 2.70 14.24 -16.53
C ARG A 83 4.20 14.54 -16.35
N GLN A 84 5.05 13.71 -16.95
CA GLN A 84 6.50 13.88 -17.00
C GLN A 84 7.19 13.77 -15.62
N GLN A 85 6.52 13.16 -14.63
CA GLN A 85 7.09 12.84 -13.32
C GLN A 85 7.51 11.37 -13.29
N ASN A 86 8.77 11.08 -13.62
CA ASN A 86 9.27 9.71 -13.72
C ASN A 86 9.52 9.06 -12.34
N ARG A 87 9.98 9.85 -11.37
CA ARG A 87 10.25 9.39 -10.00
C ARG A 87 8.97 9.50 -9.17
N VAL A 88 8.43 8.37 -8.74
CA VAL A 88 7.22 8.32 -7.92
C VAL A 88 7.47 7.38 -6.74
N ARG A 89 7.28 7.88 -5.52
CA ARG A 89 7.38 7.11 -4.27
C ARG A 89 6.15 7.38 -3.44
N ILE A 90 5.21 6.46 -3.43
CA ILE A 90 3.90 6.66 -2.79
C ILE A 90 3.51 5.46 -1.94
N PHE A 91 2.71 5.71 -0.91
CA PHE A 91 2.08 4.66 -0.11
C PHE A 91 0.61 4.99 0.18
N GLU A 92 -0.16 3.96 0.47
CA GLU A 92 -1.57 4.07 0.87
C GLU A 92 -1.87 3.07 1.99
N SER A 93 -2.71 3.47 2.94
CA SER A 93 -3.34 2.58 3.90
C SER A 93 -4.84 2.48 3.64
N GLY A 94 -5.39 1.28 3.52
CA GLY A 94 -6.81 1.13 3.27
C GLY A 94 -7.26 -0.33 3.24
N LEU A 95 -8.58 -0.53 3.18
CA LEU A 95 -9.16 -1.87 3.16
C LEU A 95 -8.99 -2.51 1.77
N ARG A 96 -8.72 -3.82 1.77
CA ARG A 96 -8.93 -4.71 0.62
C ARG A 96 -10.17 -5.57 0.83
N PHE A 97 -10.74 -6.06 -0.26
CA PHE A 97 -11.97 -6.84 -0.26
C PHE A 97 -11.73 -8.17 -0.96
N VAL A 98 -11.66 -9.27 -0.21
CA VAL A 98 -11.41 -10.61 -0.75
C VAL A 98 -12.63 -11.49 -0.50
N PRO A 99 -13.25 -12.10 -1.54
CA PRO A 99 -14.36 -13.03 -1.35
C PRO A 99 -13.97 -14.18 -0.42
N ASP A 100 -14.74 -14.37 0.64
CA ASP A 100 -14.46 -15.38 1.67
C ASP A 100 -15.78 -15.84 2.29
N THR A 101 -16.15 -17.09 2.04
CA THR A 101 -17.43 -17.66 2.50
C THR A 101 -17.53 -17.79 4.02
N GLN A 102 -16.40 -17.75 4.74
CA GLN A 102 -16.37 -17.81 6.19
C GLN A 102 -16.42 -16.42 6.85
N ALA A 103 -16.17 -15.37 6.07
CA ALA A 103 -16.20 -13.99 6.57
C ALA A 103 -17.64 -13.45 6.67
N PRO A 104 -17.90 -12.47 7.56
CA PRO A 104 -19.18 -11.77 7.58
C PRO A 104 -19.53 -11.21 6.20
N LEU A 105 -20.79 -11.41 5.78
CA LEU A 105 -21.31 -10.97 4.47
C LEU A 105 -20.59 -11.60 3.26
N GLY A 106 -19.82 -12.68 3.44
CA GLY A 106 -19.10 -13.36 2.37
C GLY A 106 -17.88 -12.61 1.84
N ILE A 107 -17.43 -11.58 2.57
CA ILE A 107 -16.31 -10.71 2.14
C ILE A 107 -15.36 -10.42 3.31
N ARG A 108 -14.09 -10.77 3.15
CA ARG A 108 -13.05 -10.42 4.12
C ARG A 108 -12.51 -9.03 3.83
N GLN A 109 -12.55 -8.17 4.85
CA GLN A 109 -12.08 -6.79 4.79
C GLN A 109 -10.85 -6.62 5.67
N ASP A 110 -9.67 -6.64 5.06
CA ASP A 110 -8.40 -6.52 5.76
C ASP A 110 -7.82 -5.11 5.56
N LEU A 111 -7.36 -4.48 6.64
CA LEU A 111 -6.59 -3.24 6.54
C LEU A 111 -5.18 -3.55 6.02
N MET A 112 -4.83 -2.91 4.92
CA MET A 112 -3.54 -3.08 4.25
C MET A 112 -2.76 -1.77 4.29
N LEU A 113 -1.43 -1.90 4.33
CA LEU A 113 -0.48 -0.84 4.01
C LEU A 113 0.30 -1.30 2.78
N ALA A 114 0.29 -0.51 1.72
CA ALA A 114 0.98 -0.82 0.48
C ALA A 114 1.71 0.41 -0.05
N GLY A 115 2.76 0.21 -0.84
CA GLY A 115 3.49 1.29 -1.48
C GLY A 115 4.16 0.85 -2.76
N VAL A 116 4.59 1.82 -3.55
CA VAL A 116 5.31 1.64 -4.81
C VAL A 116 6.38 2.70 -4.94
N ILE A 117 7.55 2.30 -5.44
CA ILE A 117 8.66 3.19 -5.78
C ILE A 117 9.11 2.93 -7.22
N CYS A 118 9.45 3.99 -7.95
CA CYS A 118 10.07 3.90 -9.27
C CYS A 118 10.94 5.13 -9.57
N GLY A 119 11.82 4.99 -10.56
CA GLY A 119 12.73 6.05 -11.00
C GLY A 119 14.08 5.99 -10.26
N ASN A 120 14.71 7.16 -10.10
CA ASN A 120 16.01 7.25 -9.44
C ASN A 120 15.87 7.22 -7.91
N ARG A 121 16.86 6.63 -7.22
CA ARG A 121 16.93 6.55 -5.75
C ARG A 121 16.80 7.93 -5.12
N TYR A 122 17.59 8.88 -5.64
CA TYR A 122 17.54 10.29 -5.29
C TYR A 122 17.10 11.13 -6.49
N GLU A 123 16.62 12.33 -6.20
CA GLU A 123 16.46 13.36 -7.22
C GLU A 123 17.84 13.83 -7.72
N GLU A 124 17.86 14.61 -8.80
CA GLU A 124 19.13 15.12 -9.31
C GLU A 124 19.86 15.94 -8.24
N HIS A 125 21.05 15.49 -7.89
CA HIS A 125 21.83 16.07 -6.81
C HIS A 125 23.31 16.09 -7.20
N TRP A 126 24.01 17.16 -6.83
CA TRP A 126 25.41 17.40 -7.24
C TRP A 126 26.41 16.38 -6.66
N ASN A 127 26.07 15.76 -5.52
CA ASN A 127 26.93 14.82 -4.80
C ASN A 127 26.48 13.35 -4.90
N LEU A 128 25.26 13.08 -5.38
CA LEU A 128 24.69 11.73 -5.39
C LEU A 128 24.68 11.18 -6.82
N ALA A 129 25.06 9.92 -6.97
CA ALA A 129 25.03 9.25 -8.26
C ALA A 129 23.58 9.07 -8.75
N LYS A 130 23.39 9.15 -10.08
CA LYS A 130 22.12 8.86 -10.72
C LYS A 130 21.96 7.34 -10.86
N GLU A 131 21.42 6.71 -9.82
CA GLU A 131 21.09 5.29 -9.82
C GLU A 131 19.57 5.07 -9.74
N THR A 132 19.07 4.10 -10.50
CA THR A 132 17.68 3.65 -10.41
C THR A 132 17.46 2.85 -9.14
N VAL A 133 16.27 2.97 -8.55
CA VAL A 133 15.91 2.15 -7.38
C VAL A 133 15.94 0.66 -7.71
N ASP A 134 16.38 -0.14 -6.75
CA ASP A 134 16.39 -1.60 -6.83
C ASP A 134 15.50 -2.24 -5.74
N PHE A 135 15.51 -3.58 -5.68
CA PHE A 135 14.76 -4.32 -4.68
C PHE A 135 15.23 -4.03 -3.25
N TYR A 136 16.53 -3.85 -3.04
CA TYR A 136 17.12 -3.67 -1.70
C TYR A 136 16.80 -2.30 -1.12
N ASP A 137 16.58 -1.30 -1.97
CA ASP A 137 16.05 0.01 -1.54
C ASP A 137 14.69 -0.14 -0.86
N LEU A 138 13.74 -0.80 -1.54
CA LEU A 138 12.41 -1.03 -0.97
C LEU A 138 12.47 -1.98 0.24
N LYS A 139 13.33 -3.00 0.18
CA LYS A 139 13.55 -3.92 1.31
C LYS A 139 14.01 -3.17 2.56
N GLY A 140 14.99 -2.26 2.44
CA GLY A 140 15.49 -1.48 3.58
C GLY A 140 14.44 -0.55 4.17
N ASP A 141 13.56 0.01 3.33
CA ASP A 141 12.42 0.81 3.80
C ASP A 141 11.38 -0.05 4.52
N LEU A 142 11.10 -1.26 4.03
CA LEU A 142 10.24 -2.23 4.71
C LEU A 142 10.84 -2.73 6.03
N GLU A 143 12.14 -3.03 6.06
CA GLU A 143 12.85 -3.39 7.29
C GLU A 143 12.74 -2.26 8.33
N SER A 144 12.88 -1.01 7.90
CA SER A 144 12.69 0.16 8.79
C SER A 144 11.27 0.25 9.36
N VAL A 145 10.24 -0.11 8.58
CA VAL A 145 8.85 -0.18 9.05
C VAL A 145 8.67 -1.35 10.03
N LEU A 146 9.19 -2.53 9.70
CA LEU A 146 9.05 -3.75 10.51
C LEU A 146 9.85 -3.66 11.82
N ASP A 147 10.95 -2.93 11.84
CA ASP A 147 11.76 -2.69 13.04
C ASP A 147 11.00 -1.93 14.13
N LEU A 148 10.01 -1.10 13.75
CA LEU A 148 9.12 -0.44 14.73
C LEU A 148 8.31 -1.43 15.57
N THR A 149 8.17 -2.68 15.12
CA THR A 149 7.50 -3.74 15.90
C THR A 149 8.41 -4.36 16.97
N GLY A 150 9.72 -4.11 16.91
CA GLY A 150 10.73 -4.76 17.75
C GLY A 150 10.97 -6.24 17.43
N LYS A 151 10.45 -6.73 16.31
CA LYS A 151 10.48 -8.16 15.91
C LYS A 151 11.14 -8.39 14.55
N LEU A 152 12.04 -7.51 14.13
CA LEU A 152 12.72 -7.63 12.84
C LEU A 152 13.50 -8.95 12.71
N ASN A 153 14.01 -9.47 13.82
CA ASN A 153 14.70 -10.76 13.92
C ASN A 153 13.82 -11.99 13.59
N GLU A 154 12.49 -11.86 13.63
CA GLU A 154 11.54 -12.92 13.28
C GLU A 154 11.03 -12.80 11.83
N VAL A 155 11.49 -11.80 11.08
CA VAL A 155 11.07 -11.55 9.70
C VAL A 155 11.92 -12.38 8.73
N GLU A 156 11.26 -13.07 7.80
CA GLU A 156 11.91 -13.81 6.73
C GLU A 156 11.49 -13.30 5.35
N PHE A 157 12.47 -13.02 4.49
CA PHE A 157 12.24 -12.75 3.07
C PHE A 157 12.56 -14.01 2.27
N ARG A 158 11.52 -14.76 1.88
CA ARG A 158 11.65 -15.98 1.09
C ARG A 158 11.46 -15.65 -0.39
N ALA A 159 12.42 -16.03 -1.21
CA ALA A 159 12.25 -15.96 -2.66
C ALA A 159 11.27 -17.06 -3.08
N GLU A 160 10.16 -16.66 -3.71
CA GLU A 160 9.27 -17.60 -4.38
C GLU A 160 9.88 -17.92 -5.74
N ALA A 161 10.14 -19.21 -6.00
CA ALA A 161 10.56 -19.66 -7.31
C ALA A 161 9.32 -19.67 -8.22
N ASN A 162 9.31 -18.78 -9.23
CA ASN A 162 8.31 -18.76 -10.29
C ASN A 162 8.31 -20.06 -11.10
#